data_AF-B1W4T0-F1
#
_entry.id   AF-B1W4T0-F1
#
_cell.length_a   1.000
_cell.length_b   1.000
_cell.length_c   1.000
_cell.angle_alpha   90.00
_cell.angle_beta   90.00
_cell.angle_gamma   90.00
#
_symmetry.space_group_name_H-M   'P 1'
#
loop_
_entity.id
_entity.type
_entity.pdbx_description
1 polymer ?
#
loop_
_entity_poly.entity_id
_entity_poly.type
_entity_poly.pdbx_seq_one_letter_code
_entity_poly.pdbx_strand_id
1 'polypeptide(L)'
;MKPRRPVQLTSLVHYTGRDHQTTYLPEAVTVDITRQCIRRARFHGATVTLHPTTDRTGDAVQLAHVHYGPGHWSNTDAVTDIYEIPVTALLDL
;
A
#
# COMPACT_ATOMS: atom_id res chain seq x y z
N MET A 1 14.88 -23.14 -3.00
CA MET A 1 13.85 -22.12 -2.70
C MET A 1 14.23 -20.83 -3.42
N LYS A 2 13.37 -20.27 -4.27
CA LYS A 2 13.56 -18.91 -4.80
C LYS A 2 13.51 -17.94 -3.61
N PRO A 3 14.40 -16.94 -3.50
CA PRO A 3 14.31 -15.95 -2.43
C PRO A 3 12.95 -15.24 -2.50
N ARG A 4 12.25 -15.15 -1.36
CA ARG A 4 10.95 -14.48 -1.29
C ARG A 4 11.14 -12.98 -1.46
N ARG A 5 10.41 -12.39 -2.41
CA ARG A 5 10.37 -10.93 -2.58
C ARG A 5 9.57 -10.33 -1.41
N PRO A 6 10.09 -9.30 -0.72
CA PRO A 6 9.32 -8.59 0.30
C PRO A 6 8.17 -7.81 -0.32
N VAL A 7 7.14 -7.50 0.48
CA VAL A 7 6.08 -6.57 0.06
C VAL A 7 6.69 -5.18 -0.06
N GLN A 8 6.29 -4.42 -1.08
CA GLN A 8 6.71 -3.01 -1.23
C GLN A 8 5.56 -2.09 -0.83
N LEU A 9 5.82 -1.12 0.04
CA LEU A 9 4.89 -0.03 0.36
C LEU A 9 5.36 1.25 -0.32
N THR A 10 4.47 1.89 -1.08
CA THR A 10 4.65 3.26 -1.57
C THR A 10 3.56 4.15 -1.00
N SER A 11 3.92 5.28 -0.39
CA SER A 11 2.97 6.27 0.11
C SER A 11 2.96 7.51 -0.77
N LEU A 12 1.77 8.01 -1.09
CA LEU A 12 1.55 9.22 -1.86
C LEU A 12 0.69 10.16 -1.03
N VAL A 13 1.18 11.37 -0.77
CA VAL A 13 0.57 12.36 0.12
C VAL A 13 0.18 13.60 -0.68
N HIS A 14 -1.07 14.04 -0.53
CA HIS A 14 -1.55 15.30 -1.10
C HIS A 14 -1.83 16.29 0.03
N TYR A 15 -1.07 17.38 0.06
CA TYR A 15 -1.14 18.39 1.11
C TYR A 15 -2.23 19.44 0.88
N THR A 16 -2.90 19.85 1.95
CA THR A 16 -3.95 20.87 1.90
C THR A 16 -3.42 22.20 1.37
N GLY A 17 -4.14 22.78 0.41
CA GLY A 17 -3.80 24.08 -0.18
C GLY A 17 -2.50 24.09 -0.99
N ARG A 18 -1.97 22.92 -1.35
CA ARG A 18 -0.86 22.76 -2.27
C ARG A 18 -1.30 21.88 -3.44
N ASP A 19 -1.04 22.33 -4.66
CA ASP A 19 -1.18 21.48 -5.86
C ASP A 19 -0.01 20.48 -6.01
N HIS A 20 0.63 20.12 -4.90
CA HIS A 20 1.80 19.25 -4.88
C HIS A 20 1.49 17.92 -4.20
N GLN A 21 1.81 16.84 -4.91
CA GLN A 21 1.78 15.48 -4.41
C GLN A 21 3.21 15.02 -4.11
N THR A 22 3.45 14.48 -2.92
CA THR A 22 4.73 13.89 -2.56
C THR A 22 4.63 12.37 -2.61
N THR A 23 5.53 11.74 -3.34
CA THR A 23 5.68 10.27 -3.38
C THR A 23 6.89 9.88 -2.56
N TYR A 24 6.69 8.98 -1.59
CA TYR A 24 7.76 8.42 -0.78
C TYR A 24 8.42 7.24 -1.50
N LEU A 25 9.68 7.00 -1.17
CA LEU A 25 10.41 5.86 -1.74
C LEU A 25 9.74 4.54 -1.33
N PRO A 26 9.69 3.54 -2.22
CA PRO A 26 9.19 2.23 -1.86
C PRO A 26 9.98 1.62 -0.68
N GLU A 27 9.26 1.16 0.33
CA GLU A 27 9.81 0.51 1.52
C GLU A 27 9.49 -0.98 1.52
N ALA A 28 10.49 -1.81 1.88
CA ALA A 28 10.29 -3.23 2.06
C ALA A 28 9.62 -3.52 3.41
N VAL A 29 8.45 -4.15 3.38
CA VAL A 29 7.69 -4.54 4.57
C VAL A 29 7.34 -6.03 4.56
N THR A 30 7.05 -6.57 5.74
CA THR A 30 6.59 -7.97 5.87
C THR A 30 5.11 -8.10 5.56
N VAL A 31 4.68 -9.30 5.16
CA VAL A 31 3.26 -9.60 4.89
C VAL A 31 2.38 -9.36 6.12
N ASP A 32 2.88 -9.65 7.32
CA ASP A 32 2.14 -9.43 8.56
C ASP A 32 1.93 -7.95 8.87
N ILE A 33 2.96 -7.12 8.67
CA ILE A 33 2.85 -5.66 8.81
C ILE A 33 1.82 -5.14 7.80
N THR A 34 1.91 -5.55 6.54
CA THR A 34 0.95 -5.16 5.51
C THR A 34 -0.48 -5.53 5.89
N ARG A 35 -0.71 -6.75 6.38
CA ARG A 35 -2.03 -7.20 6.85
C ARG A 35 -2.54 -6.36 8.01
N GLN A 36 -1.68 -6.08 8.98
CA GLN A 36 -2.04 -5.25 10.14
C GLN A 36 -2.43 -3.83 9.70
N CYS A 37 -1.66 -3.22 8.79
CA CYS A 37 -1.95 -1.89 8.26
C CYS A 37 -3.26 -1.87 7.48
N ILE A 38 -3.48 -2.80 6.54
CA ILE A 38 -4.74 -2.89 5.78
C ILE A 38 -5.94 -3.11 6.71
N ARG A 39 -5.80 -3.97 7.73
CA ARG A 39 -6.85 -4.20 8.72
C ARG A 39 -7.16 -2.95 9.52
N ARG A 40 -6.15 -2.22 9.98
CA ARG A 40 -6.32 -0.94 10.69
C ARG A 40 -6.96 0.11 9.80
N ALA A 41 -6.54 0.21 8.55
CA ALA A 41 -7.10 1.14 7.58
C ALA A 41 -8.61 0.91 7.40
N ARG A 42 -9.03 -0.35 7.19
CA ARG A 42 -10.45 -0.72 7.14
C ARG A 42 -11.19 -0.36 8.43
N PHE A 43 -10.59 -0.63 9.59
CA PHE A 43 -11.18 -0.31 10.88
C PHE A 43 -11.39 1.21 11.07
N HIS A 44 -10.47 2.03 10.56
CA HIS A 44 -10.56 3.49 10.61
C HIS A 44 -11.35 4.11 9.45
N GLY A 45 -12.07 3.31 8.66
CA GLY A 45 -12.93 3.79 7.59
C GLY A 45 -12.22 4.21 6.31
N ALA A 46 -10.94 3.87 6.14
CA ALA A 46 -10.24 4.08 4.88
C ALA A 46 -10.79 3.15 3.78
N THR A 47 -10.79 3.62 2.54
CA THR A 47 -11.19 2.80 1.40
C THR A 47 -10.04 1.88 1.01
N VAL A 48 -10.30 0.57 0.91
CA VAL A 48 -9.29 -0.41 0.50
C VAL A 48 -9.75 -1.14 -0.75
N THR A 49 -9.01 -1.00 -1.83
CA THR A 49 -9.25 -1.68 -3.11
C THR A 49 -8.11 -2.63 -3.43
N LEU A 50 -8.42 -3.81 -3.94
CA LEU A 50 -7.46 -4.84 -4.29
C LEU A 50 -7.43 -5.02 -5.82
N HIS A 51 -6.24 -4.94 -6.42
CA HIS A 51 -6.04 -5.13 -7.86
C HIS A 51 -5.01 -6.24 -8.12
N PRO A 52 -5.44 -7.42 -8.63
CA PRO A 52 -4.49 -8.42 -9.08
C PRO A 52 -3.79 -7.94 -10.36
N THR A 53 -2.48 -8.13 -10.44
CA THR A 53 -1.68 -7.75 -11.62
C THR A 53 -0.39 -8.57 -11.69
N THR A 54 0.45 -8.26 -12.67
CA THR A 54 1.80 -8.80 -12.84
C THR A 54 2.81 -7.67 -12.77
N ASP A 55 3.92 -7.87 -12.08
CA ASP A 55 5.00 -6.88 -12.06
C ASP A 55 5.79 -6.87 -13.38
N ARG A 56 6.76 -5.95 -13.48
CA ARG A 56 7.62 -5.82 -14.66
C ARG A 56 8.50 -7.04 -14.97
N THR A 57 8.66 -7.95 -14.01
CA THR A 57 9.41 -9.20 -14.16
C THR A 57 8.51 -10.39 -14.53
N GLY A 58 7.19 -10.17 -14.61
CA GLY A 58 6.19 -11.19 -14.92
C GLY A 58 5.72 -11.97 -13.70
N ASP A 59 6.14 -11.60 -12.49
CA ASP A 59 5.69 -12.27 -11.26
C ASP A 59 4.30 -11.73 -10.87
N ALA A 60 3.43 -12.64 -10.43
CA ALA A 60 2.08 -12.28 -9.99
C ALA A 60 2.12 -11.49 -8.67
N VAL A 61 1.46 -10.33 -8.65
CA VAL A 61 1.37 -9.45 -7.48
C VAL A 61 -0.07 -9.01 -7.24
N GLN A 62 -0.42 -8.84 -5.98
CA GLN A 62 -1.68 -8.24 -5.54
C GLN A 62 -1.37 -6.82 -5.06
N LEU A 63 -1.91 -5.81 -5.75
CA LEU A 63 -1.84 -4.44 -5.27
C LEU A 63 -2.97 -4.22 -4.26
N ALA A 64 -2.63 -3.72 -3.07
CA ALA A 64 -3.60 -3.17 -2.15
C ALA A 64 -3.48 -1.65 -2.13
N HIS A 65 -4.52 -0.98 -2.62
CA HIS A 65 -4.64 0.46 -2.66
C HIS A 65 -5.48 0.91 -1.47
N VAL A 66 -4.87 1.61 -0.52
CA VAL A 66 -5.51 2.12 0.68
C VAL A 66 -5.58 3.64 0.59
N HIS A 67 -6.79 4.16 0.49
CA HIS A 67 -7.06 5.59 0.39
C HIS A 67 -7.66 6.12 1.70
N TYR A 68 -6.96 7.06 2.30
CA TYR A 68 -7.37 7.81 3.46
C TYR A 68 -7.81 9.20 3.02
N GLY A 69 -9.11 9.47 3.16
CA GLY A 69 -9.70 10.75 2.78
C GLY A 69 -9.35 11.89 3.74
N PRO A 70 -9.87 13.10 3.46
CA PRO A 70 -9.61 14.28 4.26
C PRO A 70 -9.96 14.10 5.74
N GLY A 71 -9.19 14.73 6.62
CA GLY A 71 -9.43 14.71 8.07
C GLY A 71 -8.82 13.52 8.82
N HIS A 72 -8.17 12.58 8.11
CA HIS A 72 -7.41 11.51 8.77
C HIS A 72 -6.06 12.00 9.33
N TRP A 73 -5.40 12.94 8.64
CA TRP A 73 -4.21 13.64 9.13
C TRP A 73 -4.37 15.16 9.03
N SER A 74 -3.63 15.87 9.87
CA SER A 74 -3.54 17.32 9.80
C SER A 74 -2.78 17.77 8.54
N ASN A 75 -3.22 18.89 7.94
CA ASN A 75 -2.61 19.53 6.77
C ASN A 75 -2.50 18.64 5.52
N THR A 76 -3.31 17.59 5.44
CA THR A 76 -3.29 16.62 4.35
C THR A 76 -4.70 16.39 3.86
N ASP A 77 -4.91 16.54 2.55
CA ASP A 77 -6.20 16.31 1.90
C ASP A 77 -6.44 14.81 1.70
N ALA A 78 -5.39 14.08 1.34
CA ALA A 78 -5.46 12.62 1.25
C ALA A 78 -4.06 12.01 1.36
N VAL A 79 -4.03 10.75 1.80
CA VAL A 79 -2.88 9.87 1.56
C VAL A 79 -3.36 8.58 0.95
N THR A 80 -2.52 8.06 0.09
CA THR A 80 -2.70 6.79 -0.56
C THR A 80 -1.50 5.92 -0.25
N ASP A 81 -1.74 4.79 0.40
CA ASP A 81 -0.74 3.73 0.56
C ASP A 81 -0.99 2.64 -0.49
N ILE A 82 0.05 2.28 -1.22
CA ILE A 82 0.04 1.22 -2.23
C ILE A 82 0.97 0.11 -1.75
N TYR A 83 0.40 -1.05 -1.44
CA TYR A 83 1.16 -2.25 -1.14
C TYR A 83 1.25 -3.14 -2.37
N GLU A 84 2.45 -3.36 -2.90
CA GLU A 84 2.71 -4.41 -3.89
C GLU A 84 3.03 -5.73 -3.18
N ILE A 85 2.07 -6.64 -3.13
CA ILE A 85 2.19 -7.90 -2.39
C ILE A 85 2.45 -9.04 -3.38
N PRO A 86 3.64 -9.66 -3.40
CA PRO A 86 3.87 -10.85 -4.22
C PRO A 86 2.89 -11.96 -3.85
N VAL A 87 2.24 -12.58 -4.83
CA VAL A 87 1.25 -13.66 -4.56
C VAL A 87 1.92 -14.83 -3.83
N THR A 88 3.19 -15.11 -4.14
CA THR A 88 4.00 -16.11 -3.41
C THR A 88 4.12 -15.79 -1.92
N ALA A 89 4.15 -14.52 -1.53
CA ALA A 89 4.20 -14.11 -0.14
C ALA A 89 2.84 -14.29 0.58
N LEU A 90 1.73 -14.42 -0.15
CA LEU A 90 0.40 -14.72 0.40
C LEU A 90 0.16 -16.22 0.62
N LEU A 91 0.81 -17.07 -0.17
CA LEU A 91 0.60 -18.53 -0.17
C LEU A 91 1.33 -19.25 0.98
N ASP A 92 2.21 -18.57 1.69
CA ASP A 92 3.07 -19.12 2.74
C ASP A 92 2.48 -18.98 4.16
N LEU A 93 1.15 -18.90 4.25
CA LEU A 93 0.37 -18.86 5.48
C LEU A 93 -0.54 -20.08 5.59
#